data_AF-A0A1A7X8K7-F1
#
_entry.id   AF-A0A1A7X8K7-F1
#
_cell.length_a   1.000
_cell.length_b   1.000
_cell.length_c   1.000
_cell.angle_alpha   90.00
_cell.angle_beta   90.00
_cell.angle_gamma   90.00
#
_symmetry.space_group_name_H-M   'P 1'
#
loop_
_entity.id
_entity.type
_entity.pdbx_description
1 polymer ?
#
loop_
_entity_poly.entity_id
_entity_poly.type
_entity_poly.pdbx_seq_one_letter_code
_entity_poly.pdbx_strand_id
1 'polypeptide(L)'
;EIPTQNPDCSKPLESTAKICFTMRRLSGIDTAQAQIGYTLILDATRRAPNNRAYITKEKRDVTGSVNVGIQGQMCKSVKFFIKSCPEDALNPLQNTLKFTFDGLPSKTNLRPSLSQ
;
A
#
# COMPACT_ATOMS: atom_id res chain seq x y z
N GLU A 1 12.17 -5.55 -9.64
CA GLU A 1 13.35 -6.25 -9.09
C GLU A 1 14.24 -5.24 -8.38
N ILE A 2 15.07 -5.67 -7.42
CA ILE A 2 16.09 -4.79 -6.84
C ILE A 2 17.22 -4.70 -7.86
N PRO A 3 17.69 -3.51 -8.26
CA PRO A 3 18.85 -3.39 -9.13
C PRO A 3 20.04 -4.17 -8.56
N THR A 4 20.52 -5.17 -9.30
CA THR A 4 21.67 -5.99 -8.89
C THR A 4 23.00 -5.26 -9.12
N GLN A 5 23.02 -4.27 -10.02
CA GLN A 5 24.13 -3.36 -10.22
C GLN A 5 23.79 -2.01 -9.60
N ASN A 6 24.02 -1.88 -8.30
CA ASN A 6 24.04 -0.57 -7.66
C ASN A 6 25.51 -0.13 -7.48
N PRO A 7 25.99 0.89 -8.24
CA PRO A 7 27.40 1.28 -8.18
C PRO A 7 27.80 1.91 -6.85
N ASP A 8 26.83 2.38 -6.04
CA ASP A 8 27.07 3.04 -4.76
C ASP A 8 26.37 2.28 -3.61
N CYS A 9 27.11 1.39 -2.95
CA CYS A 9 26.63 0.66 -1.77
C CYS A 9 26.56 1.54 -0.50
N SER A 10 26.94 2.82 -0.55
CA SER A 10 26.87 3.72 0.61
C SER A 10 25.49 4.37 0.79
N LYS A 11 24.64 4.35 -0.26
CA LYS A 11 23.34 5.02 -0.27
C LYS A 11 22.19 4.06 -0.53
N PRO A 12 21.12 4.09 0.30
CA PRO A 12 19.94 3.31 0.03
C PRO A 12 19.25 3.80 -1.26
N LEU A 13 18.55 2.88 -1.92
CA LEU A 13 17.79 3.19 -3.12
C LEU A 13 16.43 3.76 -2.72
N GLU A 14 16.17 5.03 -3.06
CA GLU A 14 14.83 5.63 -2.91
C GLU A 14 13.88 5.05 -3.95
N SER A 15 12.68 4.70 -3.51
CA SER A 15 11.64 4.10 -4.35
C SER A 15 10.27 4.61 -3.93
N THR A 16 9.30 4.51 -4.83
CA THR A 16 7.92 4.95 -4.57
C THR A 16 6.93 3.85 -4.90
N ALA A 17 6.08 3.51 -3.93
CA ALA A 17 4.93 2.64 -4.12
C ALA A 17 3.68 3.50 -4.33
N LYS A 18 2.96 3.29 -5.43
CA LYS A 18 1.67 3.96 -5.68
C LYS A 18 0.54 2.99 -5.33
N ILE A 19 -0.15 3.26 -4.23
CA ILE A 19 -1.30 2.47 -3.77
C ILE A 19 -2.56 3.11 -4.34
N CYS A 20 -3.38 2.36 -5.07
CA CYS A 20 -4.60 2.87 -5.67
C CYS A 20 -5.80 1.98 -5.34
N PHE A 21 -6.91 2.61 -4.97
CA PHE A 21 -8.17 1.94 -4.71
C PHE A 21 -9.23 2.43 -5.69
N THR A 22 -10.00 1.47 -6.22
CA THR A 22 -11.15 1.71 -7.10
C THR A 22 -12.33 0.94 -6.53
N MET A 23 -13.46 1.62 -6.37
CA MET A 23 -14.70 1.00 -5.93
C MET A 23 -15.64 0.83 -7.11
N ARG A 24 -16.20 -0.37 -7.28
CA ARG A 24 -17.22 -0.65 -8.31
C ARG A 24 -18.50 -1.10 -7.62
N ARG A 25 -19.64 -0.62 -8.14
CA ARG A 25 -20.94 -1.05 -7.64
C ARG A 25 -21.36 -2.37 -8.28
N LEU A 26 -22.09 -3.17 -7.51
CA LEU A 26 -22.85 -4.32 -8.01
C LEU A 26 -24.36 -4.05 -8.04
N SER A 27 -24.82 -3.03 -7.30
CA SER A 27 -26.22 -2.60 -7.28
C SER A 27 -26.50 -1.52 -8.34
N GLY A 28 -27.77 -1.17 -8.52
CA GLY A 28 -28.20 -0.05 -9.36
C GLY A 28 -27.96 1.34 -8.75
N ILE A 29 -27.32 1.46 -7.58
CA ILE A 29 -27.12 2.74 -6.89
C ILE A 29 -25.90 3.46 -7.49
N ASP A 30 -26.11 4.66 -8.05
CA ASP A 30 -25.05 5.43 -8.71
C ASP A 30 -24.09 6.16 -7.77
N THR A 31 -24.48 6.34 -6.51
CA THR A 31 -23.71 7.11 -5.53
C THR A 31 -23.47 6.31 -4.25
N ALA A 32 -22.21 6.02 -3.96
CA ALA A 32 -21.77 5.48 -2.68
C ALA A 32 -20.33 5.91 -2.42
N GLN A 33 -19.97 6.02 -1.14
CA GLN A 33 -18.62 6.29 -0.70
C GLN A 33 -18.24 5.34 0.42
N ALA A 34 -16.95 5.05 0.52
CA ALA A 34 -16.37 4.28 1.61
C ALA A 34 -15.04 4.87 2.01
N GLN A 35 -14.72 4.77 3.30
CA GLN A 35 -13.38 5.00 3.79
C GLN A 35 -12.63 3.68 3.75
N ILE A 36 -11.45 3.68 3.11
CA ILE A 36 -10.54 2.55 3.11
C ILE A 36 -9.37 2.91 4.02
N GLY A 37 -9.28 2.24 5.16
CA GLY A 37 -8.05 2.19 5.95
C GLY A 37 -7.09 1.18 5.34
N TYR A 38 -5.79 1.47 5.31
CA TYR A 38 -4.81 0.52 4.77
C TYR A 38 -3.50 0.52 5.56
N THR A 39 -2.80 -0.61 5.48
CA THR A 39 -1.44 -0.82 5.97
C THR A 39 -0.62 -1.45 4.87
N LEU A 40 0.39 -0.74 4.37
CA LEU A 40 1.43 -1.30 3.50
C LEU A 40 2.57 -1.80 4.38
N ILE A 41 2.94 -3.06 4.23
CA ILE A 41 4.08 -3.70 4.91
C ILE A 41 5.12 -4.05 3.85
N LEU A 42 6.30 -3.46 3.95
CA LEU A 42 7.41 -3.73 3.04
C LEU A 42 8.17 -5.00 3.43
N ASP A 43 8.59 -5.76 2.43
CA ASP A 43 9.37 -7.00 2.57
C ASP A 43 8.81 -7.96 3.64
N ALA A 44 7.49 -8.18 3.57
CA ALA A 44 6.65 -8.78 4.60
C ALA A 44 7.00 -10.23 4.94
N THR A 45 7.66 -10.96 4.03
CA THR A 45 8.10 -12.34 4.27
C THR A 45 9.38 -12.45 5.11
N ARG A 46 10.15 -11.36 5.26
CA ARG A 46 11.34 -11.34 6.10
C ARG A 46 11.02 -10.76 7.48
N ARG A 47 11.57 -11.39 8.52
CA ARG A 47 11.50 -10.87 9.89
C ARG A 47 12.51 -9.74 10.04
N ALA A 48 12.15 -8.71 10.82
CA ALA A 48 13.11 -7.70 11.24
C ALA A 48 14.23 -8.38 12.05
N PRO A 49 15.50 -7.95 11.89
CA PRO A 49 15.99 -6.80 11.13
C PRO A 49 16.41 -7.10 9.67
N ASN A 50 16.15 -8.31 9.18
CA ASN A 50 16.61 -8.79 7.86
C ASN A 50 15.78 -8.27 6.69
N ASN A 51 14.77 -7.42 6.95
CA ASN A 51 14.02 -6.74 5.90
C ASN A 51 14.96 -5.85 5.06
N ARG A 52 14.76 -5.89 3.76
CA ARG A 52 15.57 -5.12 2.80
C ARG A 52 14.95 -3.78 2.44
N ALA A 53 13.67 -3.58 2.72
CA ALA A 53 12.96 -2.33 2.47
C ALA A 53 12.36 -1.75 3.76
N TYR A 54 12.29 -0.42 3.83
CA TYR A 54 11.82 0.31 5.00
C TYR A 54 11.29 1.70 4.61
N ILE A 55 10.35 2.22 5.42
CA ILE A 55 9.80 3.58 5.30
C ILE A 55 10.76 4.57 5.96
N THR A 56 11.16 4.26 7.19
CA THR A 56 12.22 4.94 7.95
C THR A 56 13.12 3.86 8.57
N LYS A 57 14.30 4.22 9.10
CA LYS A 57 15.30 3.23 9.57
C LYS A 57 14.73 2.13 10.49
N GLU A 58 13.70 2.44 11.26
CA GLU A 58 13.09 1.53 12.25
C GLU A 58 11.69 1.02 11.84
N LYS A 59 11.11 1.55 10.75
CA LYS A 59 9.72 1.28 10.39
C LYS A 59 9.61 0.71 8.99
N ARG A 60 9.00 -0.47 8.87
CA ARG A 60 8.77 -1.17 7.58
C ARG A 60 7.35 -1.04 7.05
N ASP A 61 6.44 -0.58 7.89
CA ASP A 61 5.03 -0.45 7.57
C ASP A 61 4.58 1.01 7.60
N VAL A 62 3.56 1.32 6.82
CA VAL A 62 2.88 2.62 6.84
C VAL A 62 1.38 2.39 6.79
N THR A 63 0.66 3.13 7.63
CA THR A 63 -0.79 3.16 7.64
C THR A 63 -1.30 4.44 7.00
N GLY A 64 -2.49 4.37 6.41
CA GLY A 64 -3.16 5.54 5.87
C GLY A 64 -4.64 5.27 5.64
N SER A 65 -5.35 6.29 5.17
CA SER A 65 -6.72 6.13 4.71
C SER A 65 -7.00 6.95 3.45
N VAL A 66 -8.00 6.52 2.69
CA VAL A 66 -8.57 7.24 1.56
C VAL A 66 -10.09 7.09 1.55
N ASN A 67 -10.79 8.15 1.16
CA ASN A 67 -12.21 8.05 0.84
C ASN A 67 -12.34 7.74 -0.65
N VAL A 68 -13.02 6.65 -0.99
CA VAL A 68 -13.29 6.23 -2.38
C VAL A 68 -14.77 6.38 -2.69
N GLY A 69 -15.07 6.86 -3.89
CA GLY A 69 -16.42 6.85 -4.47
C GLY A 69 -16.54 5.82 -5.58
N ILE A 70 -17.76 5.59 -6.07
CA ILE A 70 -18.03 4.70 -7.23
C ILE A 70 -17.32 5.22 -8.49
N GLN A 71 -17.24 6.54 -8.64
CA GLN A 71 -16.61 7.18 -9.78
C GLN A 71 -15.16 7.55 -9.43
N GLY A 72 -14.22 6.89 -10.09
CA GLY A 72 -12.81 7.25 -10.05
C GLY A 72 -11.91 6.27 -9.30
N GLN A 73 -10.64 6.66 -9.21
CA GLN A 73 -9.60 5.93 -8.53
C GLN A 73 -8.88 6.90 -7.60
N MET A 74 -8.65 6.47 -6.36
CA MET A 74 -7.92 7.26 -5.37
C MET A 74 -6.57 6.61 -5.13
N CYS A 75 -5.50 7.39 -5.32
CA CYS A 75 -4.14 6.91 -5.15
C CYS A 75 -3.38 7.68 -4.07
N LYS A 76 -2.47 6.98 -3.38
CA LYS A 76 -1.47 7.56 -2.48
C LYS A 76 -0.09 7.03 -2.85
N SER A 77 0.87 7.94 -2.96
CA SER A 77 2.26 7.59 -3.18
C SER A 77 2.98 7.51 -1.83
N VAL A 78 3.66 6.39 -1.61
CA VAL A 78 4.48 6.13 -0.42
C VAL A 78 5.92 6.04 -0.86
N LYS A 79 6.74 6.98 -0.39
CA LYS A 79 8.19 6.88 -0.53
C LYS A 79 8.73 5.84 0.47
N PHE A 80 9.68 5.04 0.01
CA PHE A 80 10.38 4.07 0.83
C PHE A 80 11.81 3.89 0.33
N PHE A 81 12.62 3.20 1.12
CA PHE A 81 14.01 2.95 0.85
C PHE A 81 14.28 1.46 0.81
N ILE A 82 15.17 1.05 -0.08
CA ILE A 82 15.72 -0.29 -0.16
C ILE A 82 17.18 -0.20 0.30
N LYS A 83 17.60 -1.12 1.19
CA LYS A 83 18.98 -1.23 1.66
C LYS A 83 19.93 -1.24 0.46
N SER A 84 21.05 -0.55 0.59
CA SER A 84 22.11 -0.60 -0.39
C SER A 84 22.76 -1.97 -0.38
N CYS A 85 22.90 -2.58 -1.55
CA CYS A 85 23.60 -3.86 -1.75
C CYS A 85 23.20 -4.94 -0.71
N PRO A 86 21.91 -5.31 -0.60
CA PRO A 86 21.48 -6.32 0.34
C PRO A 86 22.09 -7.68 -0.01
N GLU A 87 22.44 -8.49 0.99
CA GLU A 87 22.98 -9.85 0.79
C GLU A 87 22.13 -10.67 -0.18
N ASP A 88 20.82 -10.53 -0.06
CA ASP A 88 19.86 -11.05 -1.01
C ASP A 88 19.36 -9.91 -1.90
N ALA A 89 19.86 -9.83 -3.13
CA ALA A 89 19.33 -8.95 -4.18
C ALA A 89 18.53 -9.71 -5.27
N LEU A 90 18.60 -11.04 -5.26
CA LEU A 90 18.03 -11.90 -6.29
C LEU A 90 16.52 -12.14 -6.07
N ASN A 91 16.09 -12.29 -4.81
CA ASN A 91 14.69 -12.53 -4.52
C ASN A 91 13.88 -11.23 -4.60
N PRO A 92 12.66 -11.24 -5.15
CA PRO A 92 11.83 -10.04 -5.21
C PRO A 92 11.45 -9.53 -3.81
N LEU A 93 11.19 -8.23 -3.69
CA LEU A 93 10.57 -7.66 -2.49
C LEU A 93 9.09 -8.07 -2.46
N GLN A 94 8.70 -8.83 -1.44
CA GLN A 94 7.30 -9.20 -1.26
C GLN A 94 6.63 -8.21 -0.30
N ASN A 95 5.76 -7.35 -0.82
CA ASN A 95 5.04 -6.37 -0.02
C ASN A 95 3.61 -6.86 0.25
N THR A 96 3.07 -6.55 1.42
CA THR A 96 1.68 -6.85 1.76
C THR A 96 0.89 -5.56 1.92
N LEU A 97 -0.26 -5.47 1.26
CA LEU A 97 -1.25 -4.43 1.51
C LEU A 97 -2.44 -5.06 2.24
N LYS A 98 -2.68 -4.62 3.48
CA LYS A 98 -3.91 -4.93 4.21
C LYS A 98 -4.83 -3.72 4.14
N PHE A 99 -6.13 -3.94 4.04
CA PHE A 99 -7.10 -2.85 4.04
C PHE A 99 -8.36 -3.21 4.81
N THR A 100 -9.04 -2.19 5.31
CA THR A 100 -10.40 -2.24 5.86
C THR A 100 -11.31 -1.43 4.95
N PHE A 101 -12.61 -1.74 4.98
CA PHE A 101 -13.61 -1.02 4.21
C PHE A 101 -14.74 -0.60 5.13
N ASP A 102 -14.92 0.71 5.25
CA ASP A 102 -15.94 1.32 6.09
C ASP A 102 -16.89 2.14 5.21
N GLY A 103 -18.08 1.59 4.96
CA GLY A 103 -19.11 2.25 4.17
C GLY A 103 -19.60 3.54 4.83
N LEU A 104 -19.53 4.65 4.11
CA LEU A 104 -20.05 5.93 4.57
C LEU A 104 -21.57 6.00 4.35
N PRO A 105 -22.32 6.55 5.32
CA PRO A 105 -23.77 6.63 5.22
C PRO A 105 -24.20 7.56 4.09
N SER A 106 -25.23 7.14 3.33
CA SER A 106 -25.96 7.98 2.40
C SER A 106 -26.91 8.94 3.15
N LYS A 107 -27.61 9.80 2.41
CA LYS A 107 -28.67 10.67 2.97
C LYS A 107 -29.79 9.89 3.67
N THR A 108 -30.01 8.63 3.30
CA THR A 108 -31.01 7.73 3.91
C THR A 108 -30.38 6.80 4.95
N ASN A 109 -29.16 7.08 5.39
CA ASN A 109 -28.37 6.27 6.33
C ASN A 109 -28.05 4.84 5.86
N LEU A 110 -28.23 4.54 4.57
CA LEU A 110 -27.76 3.29 3.98
C LEU A 110 -26.25 3.34 3.82
N ARG A 111 -25.56 2.23 4.11
CA ARG A 111 -24.11 2.10 3.98
C ARG A 111 -23.76 1.02 2.95
N PRO A 112 -22.80 1.26 2.05
CA PRO A 112 -22.31 0.20 1.19
C PRO A 112 -21.54 -0.84 2.01
N SER A 113 -21.55 -2.08 1.55
CA SER A 113 -20.75 -3.19 2.07
C SER A 113 -19.89 -3.78 0.96
N LEU A 114 -18.79 -4.45 1.32
CA LEU A 114 -18.05 -5.28 0.36
C LEU A 114 -18.88 -6.50 -0.04
N SER A 115 -18.68 -6.95 -1.28
CA SER A 115 -19.12 -8.27 -1.71
C SER A 115 -18.31 -9.34 -0.98
N GLN A 116 -18.95 -10.47 -0.69
CA GLN A 116 -18.29 -11.67 -0.15
C GLN A 116 -17.55 -12.44 -1.24
#